data_AF-A0A949FNQ6-F1
#
_entry.id   AF-A0A949FNQ6-F1
#
_cell.length_a   1.000
_cell.length_b   1.000
_cell.length_c   1.000
_cell.angle_alpha   90.00
_cell.angle_beta   90.00
_cell.angle_gamma   90.00
#
_symmetry.space_group_name_H-M   'P 1'
#
loop_
_entity.id
_entity.type
_entity.pdbx_description
1 polymer ?
#
loop_
_entity_poly.entity_id
_entity_poly.type
_entity_poly.pdbx_seq_one_letter_code
_entity_poly.pdbx_strand_id
1 'polypeptide(L)'
;MKLLSFFFHRLFHKLTHHFRPLQFFILVSLRVIILAMVMVLIIANPAMALLRRGDRGPAVTSLQLNLQNAGYSPGVVDGLFGQQTETAVLNFQRDRGLMQDGVVGSTTESALIGKSKGIGGGGQDPYATTTELQQLLSKRGCYSGSIDGIYGPQTTAAVRRAQGVYGLVVDGVAGSATYRALRTGQCNCS
;
A
#
# COMPACT_ATOMS: atom_id res chain seq x y z
N MET A 1 41.46 64.82 15.99
CA MET A 1 40.84 63.68 15.27
C MET A 1 40.28 62.62 16.24
N LYS A 2 39.32 62.98 17.12
CA LYS A 2 38.60 62.00 17.98
C LYS A 2 37.06 62.21 18.05
N LEU A 3 36.53 63.28 17.45
CA LEU A 3 35.08 63.55 17.46
C LEU A 3 34.29 62.93 16.29
N LEU A 4 34.92 62.63 15.15
CA LEU A 4 34.22 62.08 13.97
C LEU A 4 33.87 60.59 14.11
N SER A 5 34.66 59.84 14.90
CA SER A 5 34.43 58.40 15.16
C SER A 5 33.25 58.17 16.12
N PHE A 6 33.01 59.08 17.07
CA PHE A 6 31.92 58.95 18.04
C PHE A 6 30.53 59.25 17.44
N PHE A 7 30.47 60.12 16.43
CA PHE A 7 29.22 60.46 15.76
C PHE A 7 28.72 59.34 14.84
N PHE A 8 29.64 58.66 14.12
CA PHE A 8 29.30 57.48 13.32
C PHE A 8 28.87 56.27 14.18
N HIS A 9 29.44 56.11 15.37
CA HIS A 9 29.05 55.03 16.28
C HIS A 9 27.66 55.24 16.90
N ARG A 10 27.29 56.49 17.23
CA ARG A 10 25.94 56.80 17.73
C ARG A 10 24.87 56.82 16.63
N LEU A 11 25.23 57.04 15.37
CA LEU A 11 24.29 57.00 14.25
C LEU A 11 23.94 55.56 13.82
N PHE A 12 24.88 54.62 13.95
CA PHE A 12 24.63 53.19 13.65
C PHE A 12 23.83 52.45 14.73
N HIS A 13 23.83 52.92 15.98
CA HIS A 13 23.05 52.30 17.06
C HIS A 13 21.55 52.69 17.04
N LYS A 14 21.18 53.77 16.34
CA LYS A 14 19.78 54.25 16.29
C LYS A 14 18.98 53.69 15.11
N LEU A 15 19.61 52.96 14.17
CA LEU A 15 18.93 52.38 13.01
C LEU A 15 18.58 50.89 13.14
N THR A 16 19.07 50.18 14.15
CA THR A 16 18.78 48.75 14.37
C THR A 16 17.66 48.48 15.38
N HIS A 17 17.06 49.52 15.97
CA HIS A 17 15.90 49.37 16.88
C HIS A 17 14.53 49.45 16.20
N HIS A 18 14.47 49.56 14.88
CA HIS A 18 13.21 49.49 14.11
C HIS A 18 12.93 48.10 13.53
N PHE A 19 13.55 47.05 14.10
CA PHE A 19 13.16 45.68 13.81
C PHE A 19 11.86 45.37 14.55
N ARG A 20 10.77 45.44 13.78
CA ARG A 20 9.40 45.14 14.19
C ARG A 20 9.39 43.82 14.96
N PRO A 21 9.21 43.82 16.30
CA PRO A 21 9.28 42.60 17.12
C PRO A 21 8.33 41.52 16.58
N LEU A 22 7.22 41.96 15.99
CA LEU A 22 6.24 41.13 15.29
C LEU A 22 6.87 40.21 14.22
N GLN A 23 7.85 40.66 13.43
CA GLN A 23 8.46 39.82 12.38
C GLN A 23 9.36 38.72 12.95
N PHE A 24 10.04 38.97 14.07
CA PHE A 24 10.86 37.95 14.74
C PHE A 24 9.97 36.86 15.35
N PHE A 25 8.88 37.25 16.03
CA PHE A 25 7.89 36.31 16.55
C PHE A 25 7.19 35.52 15.44
N ILE A 26 6.84 36.17 14.33
CA ILE A 26 6.26 35.49 13.15
C ILE A 26 7.24 34.46 12.59
N LEU A 27 8.51 34.81 12.38
CA LEU A 27 9.50 33.89 11.80
C LEU A 27 9.85 32.71 12.72
N VAL A 28 9.90 32.92 14.03
CA VAL A 28 10.12 31.83 15.02
C VAL A 28 8.90 30.91 15.07
N SER A 29 7.68 31.46 15.14
CA SER A 29 6.45 30.68 15.14
C SER A 29 6.25 29.91 13.84
N LEU A 30 6.50 30.52 12.68
CA LEU A 30 6.44 29.84 11.37
C LEU A 30 7.43 28.67 11.29
N ARG A 31 8.65 28.80 11.84
CA ARG A 31 9.61 27.70 11.88
C ARG A 31 9.21 26.58 12.82
N VAL A 32 8.64 26.88 13.98
CA VAL A 32 8.11 25.86 14.91
C VAL A 32 6.91 25.13 14.28
N ILE A 33 6.03 25.85 13.59
CA ILE A 33 4.88 25.27 12.88
C ILE A 33 5.36 24.39 11.71
N ILE A 34 6.33 24.83 10.92
CA ILE A 34 6.91 24.05 9.82
C ILE A 34 7.61 22.78 10.36
N LEU A 35 8.39 22.89 11.43
CA LEU A 35 9.04 21.73 12.05
C LEU A 35 8.02 20.75 12.65
N ALA A 36 6.96 21.24 13.30
CA ALA A 36 5.88 20.40 13.80
C ALA A 36 5.09 19.72 12.67
N MET A 37 4.79 20.42 11.57
CA MET A 37 4.13 19.84 10.40
C MET A 37 5.00 18.78 9.71
N VAL A 38 6.31 19.00 9.61
CA VAL A 38 7.26 17.99 9.10
C VAL A 38 7.33 16.78 10.04
N MET A 39 7.26 16.99 11.36
CA MET A 39 7.25 15.91 12.34
C MET A 39 5.97 15.06 12.27
N VAL A 40 4.80 15.67 12.02
CA VAL A 40 3.51 14.98 11.80
C VAL A 40 3.50 14.15 10.51
N LEU A 41 4.19 14.60 9.45
CA LEU A 41 4.33 13.84 8.19
C LEU A 41 5.11 12.52 8.36
N ILE A 42 6.02 12.42 9.34
CA ILE A 42 6.85 11.22 9.56
C ILE A 42 6.12 10.14 10.39
N ILE A 43 5.17 10.52 11.24
CA ILE A 43 4.43 9.60 12.14
C ILE A 43 3.32 8.81 11.42
N ALA A 44 3.04 9.14 10.15
CA ALA A 44 1.97 8.55 9.35
C ALA A 44 2.43 7.42 8.42
N ASN A 45 3.62 6.86 8.62
CA ASN A 45 4.13 5.79 7.75
C ASN A 45 4.03 4.42 8.46
N PRO A 46 2.86 3.74 8.44
CA PRO A 46 2.87 2.32 8.72
C PRO A 46 3.75 1.70 7.64
N ALA A 47 4.75 0.90 8.04
CA ALA A 47 5.43 -0.01 7.13
C ALA A 47 4.43 -1.07 6.66
N MET A 48 3.49 -0.65 5.81
CA MET A 48 2.64 -1.54 5.02
C MET A 48 3.56 -2.29 4.08
N ALA A 49 3.25 -3.55 3.79
CA ALA A 49 3.93 -4.29 2.73
C ALA A 49 3.91 -3.43 1.46
N LEU A 50 5.08 -2.91 1.10
CA LEU A 50 5.26 -1.90 0.08
C LEU A 50 6.13 -2.53 -0.99
N LEU A 51 5.52 -2.99 -2.09
CA LEU A 51 6.31 -3.46 -3.23
C LEU A 51 6.61 -2.29 -4.17
N ARG A 52 7.86 -2.18 -4.58
CA ARG A 52 8.37 -1.14 -5.49
C ARG A 52 9.45 -1.70 -6.42
N ARG A 53 9.84 -0.90 -7.42
CA ARG A 53 10.94 -1.25 -8.33
C ARG A 53 12.18 -1.72 -7.55
N GLY A 54 12.73 -2.86 -7.97
CA GLY A 54 13.89 -3.49 -7.36
C GLY A 54 13.56 -4.57 -6.32
N ASP A 55 12.32 -4.64 -5.85
CA ASP A 55 11.88 -5.73 -4.98
C ASP A 55 11.79 -7.05 -5.74
N ARG A 56 11.88 -8.16 -5.00
CA ARG A 56 11.88 -9.50 -5.56
C ARG A 56 11.27 -10.52 -4.63
N GLY A 57 10.79 -11.62 -5.21
CA GLY A 57 10.31 -12.79 -4.50
C GLY A 57 8.81 -13.05 -4.70
N PRO A 58 8.24 -13.98 -3.91
CA PRO A 58 6.88 -14.50 -4.16
C PRO A 58 5.79 -13.43 -4.16
N ALA A 59 5.94 -12.38 -3.35
CA ALA A 59 4.99 -11.26 -3.31
C ALA A 59 4.94 -10.50 -4.64
N VAL A 60 6.09 -10.32 -5.29
CA VAL A 60 6.18 -9.68 -6.62
C VAL A 60 5.59 -10.60 -7.69
N THR A 61 5.82 -11.91 -7.61
CA THR A 61 5.19 -12.89 -8.50
C THR A 61 3.66 -12.80 -8.43
N SER A 62 3.10 -12.75 -7.22
CA SER A 62 1.66 -12.58 -7.01
C SER A 62 1.14 -11.25 -7.57
N LEU A 63 1.88 -10.15 -7.37
CA LEU A 63 1.56 -8.85 -7.93
C LEU A 63 1.50 -8.90 -9.47
N GLN A 64 2.53 -9.47 -10.11
CA GLN A 64 2.59 -9.59 -11.56
C GLN A 64 1.40 -10.42 -12.09
N LEU A 65 1.08 -11.53 -11.44
CA LEU A 65 -0.09 -12.35 -11.82
C LEU A 65 -1.41 -11.57 -11.67
N ASN A 66 -1.58 -10.81 -10.58
CA ASN A 66 -2.77 -9.99 -10.36
C ASN A 66 -2.89 -8.86 -11.38
N LEU A 67 -1.79 -8.21 -11.75
CA LEU A 67 -1.76 -7.20 -12.81
C LEU A 67 -2.16 -7.80 -14.16
N GLN A 68 -1.62 -8.97 -14.50
CA GLN A 68 -1.96 -9.70 -15.72
C GLN A 68 -3.45 -10.06 -15.77
N ASN A 69 -4.00 -10.58 -14.68
CA ASN A 69 -5.42 -10.89 -14.55
C ASN A 69 -6.31 -9.64 -14.62
N ALA A 70 -5.82 -8.50 -14.15
CA ALA A 70 -6.50 -7.21 -14.24
C ALA A 70 -6.38 -6.55 -15.62
N GLY A 71 -5.72 -7.19 -16.59
CA GLY A 71 -5.56 -6.70 -17.97
C GLY A 71 -4.34 -5.82 -18.19
N TYR A 72 -3.46 -5.69 -17.20
CA TYR A 72 -2.20 -4.94 -17.30
C TYR A 72 -1.06 -5.89 -17.62
N SER A 73 -0.11 -5.48 -18.46
CA SER A 73 1.03 -6.32 -18.84
C SER A 73 2.27 -5.98 -18.01
N PRO A 74 2.58 -6.71 -16.91
CA PRO A 74 3.73 -6.42 -16.06
C PRO A 74 5.05 -6.98 -16.61
N GLY A 75 5.02 -7.63 -17.78
CA GLY A 75 6.14 -8.40 -18.33
C GLY A 75 6.05 -9.88 -17.96
N VAL A 76 7.22 -10.52 -17.88
CA VAL A 76 7.35 -11.91 -17.43
C VAL A 76 7.02 -12.00 -15.93
N VAL A 77 6.30 -13.05 -15.53
CA VAL A 77 6.00 -13.35 -14.12
C VAL A 77 7.20 -14.08 -13.51
N ASP A 78 8.26 -13.33 -13.24
CA ASP A 78 9.55 -13.83 -12.75
C ASP A 78 9.80 -13.51 -11.27
N GLY A 79 8.88 -12.79 -10.63
CA GLY A 79 9.06 -12.32 -9.25
C GLY A 79 10.10 -11.21 -9.12
N LEU A 80 10.42 -10.49 -10.19
CA LEU A 80 11.31 -9.33 -10.17
C LEU A 80 10.51 -8.07 -10.50
N PHE A 81 10.54 -7.08 -9.60
CA PHE A 81 9.80 -5.84 -9.80
C PHE A 81 10.62 -4.93 -10.71
N GLY A 82 10.56 -5.20 -12.01
CA GLY A 82 11.23 -4.45 -13.05
C GLY A 82 10.42 -3.28 -13.59
N GLN A 83 10.97 -2.61 -14.60
CA GLN A 83 10.35 -1.45 -15.25
C GLN A 83 8.97 -1.76 -15.85
N GLN A 84 8.78 -2.96 -16.42
CA GLN A 84 7.50 -3.36 -16.99
C GLN A 84 6.43 -3.55 -15.90
N THR A 85 6.80 -4.15 -14.76
CA THR A 85 5.91 -4.34 -13.61
C THR A 85 5.49 -2.98 -13.03
N GLU A 86 6.42 -2.04 -12.87
CA GLU A 86 6.08 -0.68 -12.43
C GLU A 86 5.17 0.05 -13.40
N THR A 87 5.44 -0.05 -14.71
CA THR A 87 4.58 0.56 -15.73
C THR A 87 3.16 0.01 -15.64
N ALA A 88 3.01 -1.30 -15.42
CA ALA A 88 1.71 -1.92 -15.20
C ALA A 88 1.02 -1.41 -13.92
N VAL A 89 1.76 -1.27 -12.81
CA VAL A 89 1.25 -0.68 -11.56
C VAL A 89 0.77 0.75 -11.75
N LEU A 90 1.56 1.59 -12.41
CA LEU A 90 1.22 2.99 -12.69
C LEU A 90 -0.05 3.10 -13.54
N ASN A 91 -0.16 2.28 -14.59
CA ASN A 91 -1.35 2.22 -15.42
C ASN A 91 -2.58 1.75 -14.62
N PHE A 92 -2.43 0.71 -13.81
CA PHE A 92 -3.49 0.25 -12.92
C PHE A 92 -3.94 1.34 -11.94
N GLN A 93 -2.98 2.01 -11.29
CA GLN A 93 -3.26 3.09 -10.36
C GLN A 93 -4.00 4.23 -11.04
N ARG A 94 -3.55 4.65 -12.23
CA ARG A 94 -4.23 5.67 -13.03
C ARG A 94 -5.67 5.30 -13.32
N ASP A 95 -5.89 4.11 -13.86
CA ASP A 95 -7.20 3.68 -14.33
C ASP A 95 -8.19 3.45 -13.17
N ARG A 96 -7.68 3.17 -11.97
CA ARG A 96 -8.46 3.06 -10.73
C ARG A 96 -8.57 4.36 -9.93
N GLY A 97 -8.03 5.47 -10.44
CA GLY A 97 -8.05 6.77 -9.77
C GLY A 97 -7.23 6.82 -8.48
N LEU A 98 -6.23 5.95 -8.34
CA LEU A 98 -5.29 5.92 -7.23
C LEU A 98 -4.11 6.87 -7.47
N MET A 99 -3.35 7.14 -6.40
CA MET A 99 -2.08 7.83 -6.51
C MET A 99 -1.11 7.02 -7.40
N GLN A 100 -0.62 7.64 -8.48
CA GLN A 100 0.29 7.03 -9.45
C GLN A 100 1.74 7.16 -8.98
N ASP A 101 2.05 6.55 -7.84
CA ASP A 101 3.39 6.56 -7.26
C ASP A 101 4.25 5.35 -7.70
N GLY A 102 3.66 4.38 -8.41
CA GLY A 102 4.34 3.16 -8.83
C GLY A 102 4.60 2.19 -7.68
N VAL A 103 3.99 2.46 -6.52
CA VAL A 103 4.21 1.74 -5.29
C VAL A 103 2.97 0.96 -4.90
N VAL A 104 3.16 -0.34 -4.67
CA VAL A 104 2.07 -1.23 -4.27
C VAL A 104 2.02 -1.30 -2.75
N GLY A 105 1.28 -0.36 -2.17
CA GLY A 105 0.81 -0.44 -0.78
C GLY A 105 -0.56 -1.11 -0.68
N SER A 106 -1.10 -1.15 0.53
CA SER A 106 -2.38 -1.82 0.83
C SER A 106 -3.56 -1.34 -0.02
N THR A 107 -3.62 -0.05 -0.37
CA THR A 107 -4.67 0.52 -1.23
C THR A 107 -4.58 -0.01 -2.66
N THR A 108 -3.37 0.01 -3.26
CA THR A 108 -3.11 -0.52 -4.60
C THR A 108 -3.35 -2.02 -4.64
N GLU A 109 -2.86 -2.74 -3.65
CA GLU A 109 -3.06 -4.18 -3.50
C GLU A 109 -4.54 -4.54 -3.35
N SER A 110 -5.28 -3.83 -2.48
CA SER A 110 -6.73 -4.03 -2.29
C SER A 110 -7.51 -3.80 -3.57
N ALA A 111 -7.17 -2.75 -4.33
CA ALA A 111 -7.80 -2.48 -5.60
C ALA A 111 -7.47 -3.57 -6.65
N LEU A 112 -6.25 -4.10 -6.65
CA LEU A 112 -5.80 -5.17 -7.57
C LEU A 112 -6.52 -6.49 -7.30
N ILE A 113 -6.66 -6.85 -6.03
CA ILE A 113 -7.36 -8.08 -5.61
C ILE A 113 -8.88 -7.94 -5.56
N GLY A 114 -9.43 -6.78 -5.96
CA GLY A 114 -10.89 -6.56 -6.03
C GLY A 114 -11.57 -6.26 -4.70
N LYS A 115 -10.83 -5.89 -3.64
CA LYS A 115 -11.40 -5.28 -2.43
C LYS A 115 -11.54 -3.77 -2.63
N SER A 116 -12.57 -3.34 -3.36
CA SER A 116 -13.05 -1.97 -3.19
C SER A 116 -13.68 -1.85 -1.80
N LYS A 117 -13.08 -1.01 -0.96
CA LYS A 117 -13.56 -0.65 0.37
C LYS A 117 -14.96 -0.03 0.25
N GLY A 118 -15.90 -0.55 1.04
CA GLY A 118 -17.34 -0.42 0.86
C GLY A 118 -17.92 1.00 0.85
N ILE A 119 -19.00 1.12 0.08
CA ILE A 119 -20.20 1.87 0.46
C ILE A 119 -21.36 0.87 0.34
N GLY A 120 -22.16 0.77 1.40
CA GLY A 120 -23.15 -0.29 1.61
C GLY A 120 -24.27 -0.34 0.57
N GLY A 121 -24.83 -1.55 0.40
CA GLY A 121 -26.03 -1.82 -0.40
C GLY A 121 -26.01 -3.26 -0.91
N GLY A 122 -26.88 -4.11 -0.38
CA GLY A 122 -26.91 -5.54 -0.65
C GLY A 122 -27.08 -5.91 -2.13
N GLY A 123 -26.43 -7.01 -2.52
CA GLY A 123 -26.59 -7.66 -3.82
C GLY A 123 -25.47 -8.66 -4.08
N GLN A 124 -25.83 -9.94 -4.13
CA GLN A 124 -25.04 -11.16 -4.39
C GLN A 124 -23.64 -11.01 -5.07
N ASP A 125 -22.64 -11.65 -4.44
CA ASP A 125 -21.24 -11.89 -4.82
C ASP A 125 -20.90 -11.94 -6.32
N PRO A 126 -19.70 -11.42 -6.68
CA PRO A 126 -18.79 -12.25 -7.48
C PRO A 126 -17.39 -12.48 -6.87
N TYR A 127 -17.03 -11.84 -5.74
CA TYR A 127 -15.78 -12.11 -5.05
C TYR A 127 -16.01 -12.12 -3.53
N ALA A 128 -16.01 -13.33 -2.97
CA ALA A 128 -16.03 -13.57 -1.53
C ALA A 128 -14.96 -12.75 -0.84
N THR A 129 -15.29 -12.18 0.32
CA THR A 129 -14.29 -11.49 1.14
C THR A 129 -13.15 -12.45 1.50
N THR A 130 -11.92 -11.96 1.69
CA THR A 130 -10.81 -12.82 2.15
C THR A 130 -11.17 -13.55 3.46
N THR A 131 -12.02 -12.94 4.29
CA THR A 131 -12.59 -13.56 5.49
C THR A 131 -13.41 -14.80 5.13
N GLU A 132 -14.30 -14.70 4.14
CA GLU A 132 -15.08 -15.84 3.65
C GLU A 132 -14.19 -16.91 3.02
N LEU A 133 -13.17 -16.52 2.25
CA LEU A 133 -12.18 -17.46 1.74
C LEU A 133 -11.49 -18.23 2.88
N GLN A 134 -10.99 -17.53 3.88
CA GLN A 134 -10.33 -18.13 5.05
C GLN A 134 -11.30 -19.01 5.84
N GLN A 135 -12.56 -18.61 5.99
CA GLN A 135 -13.61 -19.43 6.59
C GLN A 135 -13.87 -20.71 5.78
N LEU A 136 -13.97 -20.61 4.46
CA LEU A 136 -14.16 -21.76 3.58
C LEU A 136 -12.96 -22.70 3.66
N LEU A 137 -11.74 -22.18 3.55
CA LEU A 137 -10.52 -22.97 3.66
C LEU A 137 -10.38 -23.62 5.04
N SER A 138 -10.75 -22.93 6.12
CA SER A 138 -10.75 -23.48 7.47
C SER A 138 -11.79 -24.60 7.60
N LYS A 139 -12.99 -24.39 7.06
CA LYS A 139 -14.05 -25.40 7.00
C LYS A 139 -13.64 -26.64 6.21
N ARG A 140 -12.78 -26.50 5.19
CA ARG A 140 -12.19 -27.62 4.43
C ARG A 140 -10.94 -28.21 5.08
N GLY A 141 -10.49 -27.72 6.23
CA GLY A 141 -9.28 -28.17 6.91
C GLY A 141 -7.96 -27.73 6.25
N CYS A 142 -8.02 -26.89 5.22
CA CYS A 142 -6.84 -26.46 4.46
C CYS A 142 -6.14 -25.24 5.09
N TYR A 143 -6.82 -24.53 6.00
CA TYR A 143 -6.34 -23.32 6.66
C TYR A 143 -6.34 -23.46 8.19
N SER A 144 -5.18 -23.18 8.78
CA SER A 144 -4.94 -23.22 10.24
C SER A 144 -4.53 -21.86 10.82
N GLY A 145 -4.67 -20.79 10.03
CA GLY A 145 -4.33 -19.41 10.44
C GLY A 145 -5.52 -18.66 11.02
N SER A 146 -5.29 -17.42 11.44
CA SER A 146 -6.35 -16.51 11.90
C SER A 146 -7.23 -16.06 10.75
N ILE A 147 -8.54 -15.97 10.96
CA ILE A 147 -9.48 -15.38 10.00
C ILE A 147 -9.46 -13.87 10.20
N ASP A 148 -8.42 -13.23 9.68
CA ASP A 148 -8.14 -11.79 9.81
C ASP A 148 -8.55 -10.99 8.57
N GLY A 149 -9.01 -11.67 7.51
CA GLY A 149 -9.31 -11.07 6.22
C GLY A 149 -8.06 -10.63 5.45
N ILE A 150 -6.86 -11.06 5.85
CA ILE A 150 -5.59 -10.73 5.20
C ILE A 150 -5.15 -11.90 4.31
N TYR A 151 -4.84 -11.61 3.05
CA TYR A 151 -4.34 -12.62 2.11
C TYR A 151 -2.82 -12.79 2.29
N GLY A 152 -2.42 -13.36 3.43
CA GLY A 152 -1.03 -13.58 3.80
C GLY A 152 -0.47 -14.94 3.37
N PRO A 153 0.80 -15.25 3.74
CA PRO A 153 1.47 -16.49 3.40
C PRO A 153 0.70 -17.76 3.82
N GLN A 154 0.02 -17.70 4.97
CA GLN A 154 -0.82 -18.79 5.45
C GLN A 154 -2.06 -19.01 4.55
N THR A 155 -2.69 -17.93 4.10
CA THR A 155 -3.86 -17.98 3.21
C THR A 155 -3.44 -18.50 1.83
N THR A 156 -2.32 -18.03 1.28
CA THR A 156 -1.75 -18.53 0.03
C THR A 156 -1.41 -20.02 0.10
N ALA A 157 -0.76 -20.46 1.18
CA ALA A 157 -0.43 -21.87 1.38
C ALA A 157 -1.69 -22.75 1.45
N ALA A 158 -2.73 -22.28 2.13
CA ALA A 158 -4.02 -22.98 2.20
C ALA A 158 -4.73 -23.04 0.85
N VAL A 159 -4.69 -21.96 0.07
CA VAL A 159 -5.25 -21.95 -1.29
C VAL A 159 -4.52 -22.92 -2.20
N ARG A 160 -3.18 -22.96 -2.16
CA ARG A 160 -2.41 -23.94 -2.93
C ARG A 160 -2.75 -25.38 -2.54
N ARG A 161 -2.90 -25.65 -1.25
CA ARG A 161 -3.33 -26.98 -0.76
C ARG A 161 -4.71 -27.32 -1.29
N ALA A 162 -5.67 -26.41 -1.15
CA ALA A 162 -7.03 -26.62 -1.66
C ALA A 162 -7.01 -26.87 -3.16
N GLN A 163 -6.30 -26.07 -3.94
CA GLN A 163 -6.17 -26.26 -5.39
C GLN A 163 -5.58 -27.63 -5.73
N GLY A 164 -4.55 -28.09 -5.02
CA GLY A 164 -4.00 -29.43 -5.19
C GLY A 164 -5.03 -30.53 -4.90
N VAL A 165 -5.80 -30.39 -3.81
CA VAL A 165 -6.84 -31.37 -3.43
C VAL A 165 -8.00 -31.39 -4.42
N TYR A 166 -8.40 -30.24 -4.96
CA TYR A 166 -9.49 -30.11 -5.92
C TYR A 166 -9.06 -30.29 -7.38
N GLY A 167 -7.79 -30.63 -7.64
CA GLY A 167 -7.26 -30.83 -9.00
C GLY A 167 -7.29 -29.56 -9.86
N LEU A 168 -7.18 -28.39 -9.23
CA LEU A 168 -7.10 -27.09 -9.90
C LEU A 168 -5.64 -26.73 -10.20
N VAL A 169 -5.45 -25.71 -11.04
CA VAL A 169 -4.13 -25.09 -11.22
C VAL A 169 -3.65 -24.54 -9.87
N VAL A 170 -2.47 -24.98 -9.42
CA VAL A 170 -1.89 -24.62 -8.12
C VAL A 170 -1.09 -23.32 -8.24
N ASP A 171 -1.79 -22.21 -8.47
CA ASP A 171 -1.21 -20.87 -8.57
C ASP A 171 -1.13 -20.14 -7.21
N GLY A 172 -1.93 -20.58 -6.23
CA GLY A 172 -2.07 -19.91 -4.94
C GLY A 172 -2.95 -18.67 -4.97
N VAL A 173 -3.78 -18.52 -6.01
CA VAL A 173 -4.76 -17.46 -6.19
C VAL A 173 -6.16 -18.04 -6.08
N ALA A 174 -6.99 -17.46 -5.21
CA ALA A 174 -8.37 -17.88 -5.07
C ALA A 174 -9.23 -17.25 -6.19
N GLY A 175 -9.20 -17.85 -7.37
CA GLY A 175 -10.07 -17.48 -8.50
C GLY A 175 -11.47 -18.08 -8.41
N SER A 176 -12.31 -17.80 -9.40
CA SER A 176 -13.69 -18.32 -9.47
C SER A 176 -13.80 -19.84 -9.39
N ALA A 177 -12.87 -20.56 -10.03
CA ALA A 177 -12.77 -22.01 -9.95
C ALA A 177 -12.49 -22.50 -8.53
N THR A 178 -11.55 -21.85 -7.84
CA THR A 178 -11.19 -22.13 -6.44
C THR A 178 -12.38 -21.88 -5.52
N TYR A 179 -13.07 -20.74 -5.64
CA TYR A 179 -14.26 -20.44 -4.84
C TYR A 179 -15.40 -21.43 -5.07
N ARG A 180 -15.64 -21.79 -6.33
CA ARG A 180 -16.66 -22.80 -6.67
C ARG A 180 -16.33 -24.12 -6.00
N ALA A 181 -15.09 -24.60 -6.11
CA ALA A 181 -14.64 -25.84 -5.47
C ALA A 181 -14.74 -25.78 -3.94
N LEU A 182 -14.38 -24.65 -3.32
CA LEU A 182 -14.47 -24.44 -1.88
C LEU A 182 -15.91 -24.28 -1.36
N ARG A 183 -16.87 -23.93 -2.19
CA ARG A 183 -18.30 -23.86 -1.83
C ARG A 183 -19.01 -25.20 -2.03
N THR A 184 -18.71 -25.91 -3.12
CA THR A 184 -19.43 -27.14 -3.51
C THR A 184 -18.72 -28.44 -3.13
N GLY A 185 -17.39 -28.43 -2.97
CA GLY A 185 -16.62 -29.66 -2.72
C GLY A 185 -16.91 -30.32 -1.37
N GLN A 186 -16.65 -31.62 -1.25
CA GLN A 186 -16.78 -32.38 0.01
C GLN A 186 -15.41 -32.86 0.53
N CYS A 187 -14.31 -32.42 -0.08
CA CYS A 187 -12.97 -32.90 0.21
C CYS A 187 -12.37 -32.12 1.38
N ASN A 188 -12.08 -32.82 2.48
CA ASN A 188 -11.31 -32.25 3.58
C ASN A 188 -9.81 -32.43 3.30
N CYS A 189 -9.06 -31.34 3.39
CA CYS A 189 -7.62 -31.40 3.54
C CYS A 189 -7.34 -32.02 4.92
N SER A 190 -7.01 -33.30 4.96
CA SER A 190 -6.60 -34.03 6.18
C SER A 190 -5.23 -34.64 5.96
#